data_AF-A0A2W6E742-F1
#
_entry.id   AF-A0A2W6E742-F1
#
_cell.length_a   1.000
_cell.length_b   1.000
_cell.length_c   1.000
_cell.angle_alpha   90.00
_cell.angle_beta   90.00
_cell.angle_gamma   90.00
#
_symmetry.space_group_name_H-M   'P 1'
#
loop_
_entity.id
_entity.type
_entity.pdbx_description
1 polymer ?
#
loop_
_entity_poly.entity_id
_entity_poly.type
_entity_poly.pdbx_seq_one_letter_code
_entity_poly.pdbx_strand_id
1 'polypeptide(L)'
;MIWHRRLARVLARLREFHATQLELHDRLLLADRPWEEDFLHWACDGQDWHLHGHLSPPPDGRRHSTTPAGWCPACRRTAAQDRETPPHREDG
;
A
#
# COMPACT_ATOMS: atom_id res chain seq x y z
N MET A 1 16.03 -21.86 -29.15
CA MET A 1 16.33 -21.67 -27.71
C MET A 1 16.65 -20.22 -27.26
N ILE A 2 16.27 -19.17 -28.01
CA ILE A 2 16.44 -17.75 -27.55
C ILE A 2 15.09 -17.04 -27.40
N TRP A 3 14.12 -17.40 -28.25
CA TRP A 3 12.77 -16.84 -28.25
C TRP A 3 12.00 -17.07 -26.95
N HIS A 4 12.03 -18.28 -26.37
CA HIS A 4 11.33 -18.59 -25.11
C HIS A 4 11.85 -17.76 -23.92
N ARG A 5 13.17 -17.48 -23.84
CA ARG A 5 13.74 -16.63 -22.76
C ARG A 5 13.38 -15.16 -22.91
N ARG A 6 13.17 -14.67 -24.13
CA ARG A 6 12.68 -13.32 -24.38
C ARG A 6 11.18 -13.23 -24.04
N LEU A 7 10.40 -14.23 -24.45
CA LEU A 7 8.97 -14.30 -24.19
C LEU A 7 8.66 -14.39 -22.68
N ALA A 8 9.39 -15.23 -21.94
CA ALA A 8 9.25 -15.33 -20.49
C ALA A 8 9.53 -14.01 -19.77
N ARG A 9 10.54 -13.24 -20.21
CA ARG A 9 10.84 -11.92 -19.64
C ARG A 9 9.73 -10.90 -19.92
N VAL A 10 9.19 -10.89 -21.14
CA VAL A 10 8.07 -10.00 -21.50
C VAL A 10 6.84 -10.35 -20.68
N LEU A 11 6.51 -11.64 -20.54
CA LEU A 11 5.40 -12.09 -19.72
C LEU A 11 5.57 -11.73 -18.24
N ALA A 12 6.79 -11.86 -17.69
CA ALA A 12 7.07 -11.44 -16.32
C ALA A 12 6.82 -9.93 -16.13
N ARG A 13 7.27 -9.10 -17.08
CA ARG A 13 7.03 -7.65 -17.04
C ARG A 13 5.56 -7.28 -17.21
N LEU A 14 4.83 -8.00 -18.06
CA LEU A 14 3.39 -7.79 -18.20
C LEU A 14 2.63 -8.18 -16.93
N ARG A 15 3.03 -9.27 -16.26
CA ARG A 15 2.45 -9.68 -14.98
C ARG A 15 2.73 -8.66 -13.88
N GLU A 16 3.95 -8.15 -13.83
CA GLU A 16 4.35 -7.09 -12.91
C GLU A 16 3.54 -5.81 -13.15
N PHE A 17 3.46 -5.35 -14.40
CA PHE A 17 2.64 -4.20 -14.78
C PHE A 17 1.17 -4.40 -14.41
N HIS A 18 0.59 -5.57 -14.69
CA HIS A 18 -0.79 -5.87 -14.35
C HIS A 18 -1.02 -5.88 -12.83
N ALA A 19 -0.09 -6.46 -12.06
CA ALA A 19 -0.14 -6.41 -10.60
C ALA A 19 -0.09 -4.97 -10.07
N THR A 20 0.74 -4.11 -10.67
CA THR A 20 0.77 -2.67 -10.34
C THR A 20 -0.56 -1.99 -10.66
N GLN A 21 -1.20 -2.29 -11.80
CA GLN A 21 -2.48 -1.69 -12.16
C GLN A 21 -3.61 -2.11 -11.20
N LEU A 22 -3.65 -3.39 -10.79
CA LEU A 22 -4.62 -3.87 -9.81
C LEU A 22 -4.42 -3.18 -8.45
N GLU A 23 -3.18 -3.08 -7.99
CA GLU A 23 -2.86 -2.40 -6.74
C GLU A 23 -3.30 -0.93 -6.79
N LEU A 24 -3.00 -0.20 -7.88
CA LEU A 24 -3.45 1.19 -8.04
C LEU A 24 -4.98 1.31 -8.05
N HIS A 25 -5.67 0.37 -8.68
CA HIS A 25 -7.13 0.33 -8.68
C HIS A 25 -7.68 0.11 -7.26
N ASP A 26 -7.13 -0.83 -6.50
CA ASP A 26 -7.53 -1.09 -5.11
C ASP A 26 -7.30 0.15 -4.22
N ARG A 27 -6.18 0.87 -4.42
CA ARG A 27 -5.91 2.14 -3.71
C ARG A 27 -6.96 3.20 -4.00
N LEU A 28 -7.41 3.30 -5.25
CA LEU A 28 -8.50 4.23 -5.63
C LEU A 28 -9.82 3.82 -4.96
N LEU A 29 -10.15 2.53 -4.94
CA LEU A 29 -11.36 2.03 -4.28
C LEU A 29 -11.35 2.27 -2.76
N LEU A 30 -10.18 2.22 -2.12
CA LEU A 30 -10.05 2.55 -0.70
C LEU A 30 -10.12 4.06 -0.46
N ALA A 31 -9.52 4.87 -1.34
CA ALA A 31 -9.58 6.32 -1.25
C ALA A 31 -11.03 6.85 -1.34
N ASP A 32 -11.91 6.15 -2.07
CA ASP A 32 -13.34 6.48 -2.17
C ASP A 32 -14.15 6.10 -0.92
N ARG A 33 -13.56 5.32 0.01
CA ARG A 33 -14.20 4.82 1.23
C ARG A 33 -13.40 5.21 2.47
N PRO A 34 -13.23 6.51 2.74
CA PRO A 34 -12.34 6.99 3.82
C PRO A 34 -12.75 6.50 5.21
N TRP A 35 -14.03 6.22 5.45
CA TRP A 35 -14.51 5.67 6.73
C TRP A 35 -13.99 4.25 7.02
N GLU A 36 -13.55 3.49 6.01
CA GLU A 36 -12.98 2.16 6.24
C GLU A 36 -11.62 2.25 6.96
N GLU A 37 -10.95 3.42 6.94
CA GLU A 37 -9.70 3.66 7.67
C GLU A 37 -9.88 3.62 9.19
N ASP A 38 -11.09 3.87 9.69
CA ASP A 38 -11.38 3.87 11.13
C ASP A 38 -11.35 2.46 11.73
N PHE A 39 -11.54 1.41 10.93
CA PHE A 39 -11.42 0.03 11.40
C PHE A 39 -9.98 -0.36 11.66
N LEU A 40 -9.73 -1.11 12.72
CA LEU A 40 -8.39 -1.59 13.08
C LEU A 40 -7.81 -2.48 11.97
N HIS A 41 -6.63 -2.10 11.48
CA HIS A 41 -5.94 -2.80 10.41
C HIS A 41 -4.42 -2.63 10.47
N TRP A 42 -3.70 -3.63 9.98
CA TRP A 42 -2.25 -3.56 9.80
C TRP A 42 -1.92 -3.09 8.39
N ALA A 43 -1.15 -2.01 8.28
CA ALA A 43 -0.65 -1.48 7.02
C ALA A 43 0.88 -1.44 7.00
N CYS A 44 1.47 -1.54 5.82
CA CYS A 44 2.90 -1.41 5.59
C CYS A 44 3.18 -0.14 4.78
N ASP A 45 4.05 0.73 5.29
CA ASP A 45 4.48 1.96 4.61
C ASP A 45 5.64 1.74 3.63
N GLY A 46 6.18 0.52 3.58
CA GLY A 46 7.33 0.12 2.78
C GLY A 46 8.57 -0.20 3.61
N GLN A 47 8.61 0.21 4.88
CA GLN A 47 9.66 -0.15 5.83
C GLN A 47 9.11 -1.03 6.95
N ASP A 48 8.03 -0.57 7.58
CA ASP A 48 7.51 -1.18 8.81
C ASP A 48 6.00 -1.41 8.73
N TRP A 49 5.53 -2.32 9.59
CA TRP A 49 4.11 -2.60 9.77
C TRP A 49 3.56 -1.76 10.93
N HIS A 50 2.49 -1.01 10.64
CA HIS A 50 1.83 -0.13 11.60
C HIS A 50 0.37 -0.56 11.79
N LEU A 51 -0.09 -0.48 13.03
CA LEU A 51 -1.50 -0.68 13.36
C LEU A 51 -2.22 0.67 13.27
N HIS A 52 -3.20 0.75 12.37
CA HIS A 52 -4.04 1.93 12.15
C HIS A 52 -5.50 1.62 12.48
N GLY A 53 -6.31 2.68 12.65
CA GLY A 53 -7.70 2.57 13.03
C GLY A 53 -7.90 2.40 14.54
N HIS A 54 -9.16 2.40 14.96
CA HIS A 54 -9.56 2.36 16.37
C HIS A 54 -10.90 1.64 16.61
N LEU A 55 -11.68 1.39 15.56
CA LEU A 55 -12.92 0.63 15.60
C LEU A 55 -12.64 -0.85 15.33
N SER A 56 -13.37 -1.75 15.99
CA SER A 56 -13.30 -3.18 15.65
C SER A 56 -13.84 -3.41 14.22
N PRO A 57 -13.11 -4.15 13.36
CA PRO A 57 -13.60 -4.45 12.01
C PRO A 57 -14.87 -5.32 12.06
N PRO A 58 -15.75 -5.20 11.05
CA PRO A 58 -16.92 -6.07 10.94
C PRO A 58 -16.52 -7.56 10.86
N PRO A 59 -17.32 -8.49 11.41
CA PRO A 59 -17.02 -9.92 11.41
C PRO A 59 -17.37 -10.59 10.07
N ASP A 60 -17.19 -9.91 8.95
CA ASP A 60 -17.48 -10.42 7.60
C ASP A 60 -16.24 -11.04 6.91
N GLY A 61 -15.08 -10.94 7.55
CA GLY A 61 -13.82 -11.50 7.05
C GLY A 61 -13.25 -10.78 5.83
N ARG A 62 -13.84 -9.66 5.41
CA ARG A 62 -13.38 -8.86 4.29
C ARG A 62 -12.26 -7.91 4.73
N ARG A 63 -11.30 -7.66 3.83
CA ARG A 63 -10.32 -6.57 4.00
C ARG A 63 -10.99 -5.27 3.62
N HIS A 64 -11.30 -4.44 4.61
CA HIS A 64 -11.93 -3.13 4.38
C HIS A 64 -10.89 -2.03 4.24
N SER A 65 -9.82 -2.04 5.04
CA SER A 65 -9.01 -0.84 5.21
C SER A 65 -7.66 -0.87 4.47
N THR A 66 -7.31 -2.00 3.88
CA THR A 66 -6.00 -2.23 3.25
C THR A 66 -6.09 -2.97 1.93
N THR A 67 -5.17 -2.64 1.02
CA THR A 67 -4.97 -3.42 -0.21
C THR A 67 -4.35 -4.79 0.12
N PRO A 68 -4.37 -5.75 -0.82
CA PRO A 68 -3.65 -7.02 -0.65
C PRO A 68 -2.16 -6.84 -0.36
N ALA A 69 -1.54 -5.77 -0.87
CA ALA A 69 -0.15 -5.42 -0.61
C ALA A 69 0.08 -4.73 0.75
N GLY A 70 -0.97 -4.49 1.54
CA GLY A 70 -0.88 -3.87 2.86
C GLY A 70 -0.87 -2.35 2.85
N TRP A 71 -1.21 -1.69 1.73
CA TRP A 71 -1.31 -0.24 1.69
C TRP A 71 -2.63 0.26 2.29
N CYS A 72 -2.59 1.39 3.00
CA CYS A 72 -3.78 2.18 3.38
C CYS A 72 -3.57 3.69 3.10
N PRO A 73 -4.64 4.51 3.10
CA PRO A 73 -4.54 5.95 2.86
C PRO A 73 -3.59 6.70 3.82
N ALA A 74 -3.52 6.33 5.11
CA ALA A 74 -2.57 6.90 6.07
C ALA A 74 -1.10 6.79 5.63
N CYS A 75 -0.69 5.70 4.99
CA CYS A 75 0.70 5.52 4.53
C CYS A 75 1.12 6.63 3.56
N ARG A 76 0.19 7.19 2.77
CA ARG A 76 0.46 8.34 1.91
C ARG A 76 0.74 9.61 2.73
N ARG A 77 0.06 9.79 3.85
CA ARG A 77 0.22 10.96 4.74
C ARG A 77 1.56 10.88 5.46
N THR A 78 1.95 9.71 5.97
CA THR A 78 3.26 9.47 6.59
C THR A 78 4.41 9.75 5.62
N ALA A 79 4.36 9.18 4.40
CA ALA A 79 5.39 9.41 3.39
C ALA A 79 5.51 10.88 2.94
N ALA A 80 4.44 11.68 3.08
CA ALA A 80 4.51 13.12 2.85
C ALA A 80 5.19 13.85 4.03
N GLN A 81 4.91 13.44 5.28
CA GLN A 81 5.51 14.00 6.49
C GLN A 81 7.03 13.73 6.58
N ASP A 82 7.48 12.55 6.20
CA ASP A 82 8.92 12.21 6.19
C ASP A 82 9.72 13.05 5.21
N ARG A 83 9.09 13.53 4.12
CA ARG A 83 9.75 14.41 3.14
C ARG A 83 9.84 15.86 3.63
N GLU A 84 8.97 16.27 4.53
CA GLU A 84 8.90 17.63 5.04
C GLU A 84 9.77 17.83 6.29
N THR A 85 10.11 16.75 7.00
CA THR A 85 10.95 16.81 8.20
C THR A 85 12.40 17.07 7.80
N PRO A 86 12.97 18.27 8.07
CA PRO A 86 14.38 18.51 7.83
C PRO A 86 15.18 17.62 8.79
N PRO A 87 16.36 17.09 8.39
CA PRO A 87 17.20 16.38 9.34
C PRO A 87 17.49 17.32 10.51
N HIS A 88 17.13 16.89 11.72
CA HIS A 88 17.44 17.58 12.95
C HIS A 88 18.96 17.81 12.96
N ARG A 89 19.39 19.07 12.77
CA ARG A 89 20.77 19.46 13.06
C ARG A 89 20.92 19.33 14.57
N GLU A 90 21.73 18.37 15.01
CA GLU A 90 22.28 18.40 16.36
C GLU A 90 23.31 19.55 16.38
N ASP A 91 22.87 20.72 16.81
CA ASP A 91 23.76 21.84 17.12
C ASP A 91 24.12 21.77 18.61
N GLY A 92 25.39 21.47 18.90
CA GLY A 92 26.11 21.90 20.12
C GLY A 92 26.30 20.86 21.21
#